data_AF-X6L372-F1
#
_entry.id   AF-X6L372-F1
#
_cell.length_a   1.000
_cell.length_b   1.000
_cell.length_c   1.000
_cell.angle_alpha   90.00
_cell.angle_beta   90.00
_cell.angle_gamma   90.00
#
_symmetry.space_group_name_H-M   'P 1'
#
loop_
_entity.id
_entity.type
_entity.pdbx_description
1 polymer ?
#
loop_
_entity_poly.entity_id
_entity_poly.type
_entity_poly.pdbx_seq_one_letter_code
_entity_poly.pdbx_strand_id
1 'polypeptide(L)'
;MLTLEKAPISEHRTQALLREMVRSAVAEMLTRHEHPLTERESADFLSATRATRDRVGRAQRSGDWSLATTLAGATAEATGLASDNQSDPIVARQVLAMLRRVLDVSLKVEADFEDPLYAGRELLTDVGLAPQRSALQPPMTLTKAIETACVEAPPDVEKKIFAVGKLALAFFGDVPVSTITFDKAFEFIHFMWMMPKNWGRAHGRNRFNKVGVDLDPISEQRAANEADATLVAEILADESLSRPDRRQLLVEQLTPRLTDGYVLVQRDMLNRIFRAALGSAATGRDLDDVDRVVPSHKQIRSRMHAWRKTAQTPCGLPTRISQPKQRRMWSMEHARGLLLSPIYRGTASKAQRWRKATSSKRIVQRDLPPEMSLVVM
;
A
#
# COMPACT_ATOMS: atom_id res chain seq x y z
N MET A 1 15.79 38.35 -10.88
CA MET A 1 15.31 37.08 -11.45
C MET A 1 15.81 35.96 -10.56
N LEU A 2 15.00 35.56 -9.58
CA LEU A 2 15.36 34.52 -8.60
C LEU A 2 14.74 33.20 -9.05
N THR A 3 15.60 32.20 -9.12
CA THR A 3 15.40 30.80 -9.46
C THR A 3 14.24 30.16 -8.69
N LEU A 4 13.14 29.87 -9.39
CA LEU A 4 12.05 29.00 -8.95
C LEU A 4 12.46 27.53 -9.11
N GLU A 5 13.45 27.10 -8.32
CA GLU A 5 13.76 25.68 -8.15
C GLU A 5 13.68 25.35 -6.66
N LYS A 6 12.45 25.27 -6.15
CA LYS A 6 12.15 24.47 -4.96
C LYS A 6 11.29 23.30 -5.42
N ALA A 7 11.71 22.10 -5.04
CA ALA A 7 11.08 20.82 -5.34
C ALA A 7 9.54 20.86 -5.25
N PRO A 8 8.80 20.05 -6.03
CA PRO A 8 7.35 20.06 -6.00
C PRO A 8 6.88 19.67 -4.60
N ILE A 9 6.54 20.66 -3.78
CA ILE A 9 5.76 20.47 -2.56
C ILE A 9 4.53 19.70 -3.03
N SER A 10 4.35 18.50 -2.51
CA SER A 10 3.54 17.48 -3.19
C SER A 10 2.09 17.97 -3.30
N GLU A 11 1.73 18.47 -4.48
CA GLU A 11 0.41 19.00 -4.83
C GLU A 11 -0.70 18.05 -4.39
N HIS A 12 -0.46 16.75 -4.51
CA HIS A 12 -1.33 15.70 -4.01
C HIS A 12 -1.63 15.77 -2.51
N ARG A 13 -0.63 16.01 -1.65
CA ARG A 13 -0.86 16.16 -0.20
C ARG A 13 -1.58 17.45 0.13
N THR A 14 -1.31 18.52 -0.61
CA THR A 14 -2.06 19.78 -0.47
C THR A 14 -3.53 19.56 -0.86
N GLN A 15 -3.81 18.89 -1.99
CA GLN A 15 -5.17 18.54 -2.39
C GLN A 15 -5.86 17.61 -1.36
N ALA A 16 -5.14 16.61 -0.82
CA ALA A 16 -5.65 15.75 0.24
C ALA A 16 -6.00 16.53 1.52
N LEU A 17 -5.15 17.49 1.92
CA LEU A 17 -5.41 18.41 3.02
C LEU A 17 -6.68 19.23 2.77
N LEU A 18 -6.78 19.90 1.63
CA LEU A 18 -7.94 20.74 1.29
C LEU A 18 -9.24 19.91 1.27
N ARG A 19 -9.19 18.71 0.69
CA ARG A 19 -10.31 17.77 0.66
C ARG A 19 -10.73 17.36 2.08
N GLU A 20 -9.78 17.04 2.94
CA GLU A 20 -10.05 16.63 4.32
C GLU A 20 -10.63 17.78 5.15
N MET A 21 -10.13 19.02 4.97
CA MET A 21 -10.67 20.21 5.65
C MET A 21 -12.14 20.45 5.29
N VAL A 22 -12.49 20.35 4.00
CA VAL A 22 -13.88 20.51 3.56
C VAL A 22 -14.73 19.36 4.09
N ARG A 23 -14.26 18.10 3.98
CA ARG A 23 -14.97 16.92 4.49
C ARG A 23 -15.27 17.06 5.98
N SER A 24 -14.26 17.36 6.80
CA SER A 24 -14.41 17.44 8.25
C SER A 24 -15.34 18.57 8.65
N ALA A 25 -15.22 19.74 8.03
CA ALA A 25 -16.05 20.89 8.37
C ALA A 25 -17.54 20.66 8.04
N VAL A 26 -17.85 20.11 6.86
CA VAL A 26 -19.25 19.81 6.52
C VAL A 26 -19.81 18.68 7.39
N ALA A 27 -18.98 17.69 7.75
CA ALA A 27 -19.37 16.64 8.70
C ALA A 27 -19.67 17.21 10.10
N GLU A 28 -18.89 18.19 10.55
CA GLU A 28 -19.10 18.90 11.81
C GLU A 28 -20.40 19.72 11.77
N MET A 29 -20.68 20.44 10.68
CA MET A 29 -21.94 21.16 10.50
C MET A 29 -23.17 20.23 10.59
N LEU A 30 -23.12 19.08 9.92
CA LEU A 30 -24.18 18.06 10.03
C LEU A 30 -24.32 17.55 11.45
N THR A 31 -23.20 17.23 12.09
CA THR A 31 -23.20 16.74 13.47
C THR A 31 -23.84 17.79 14.39
N ARG A 32 -23.50 19.07 14.23
CA ARG A 32 -24.12 20.16 14.99
C ARG A 32 -25.64 20.25 14.78
N HIS A 33 -26.12 20.16 13.55
CA HIS A 33 -27.56 20.19 13.25
C HIS A 33 -28.32 18.98 13.83
N GLU A 34 -27.63 17.85 14.03
CA GLU A 34 -28.21 16.65 14.66
C GLU A 34 -28.28 16.75 16.19
N HIS A 35 -27.57 17.72 16.79
CA HIS A 35 -27.58 17.95 18.23
C HIS A 35 -28.46 19.15 18.58
N PRO A 36 -29.33 19.05 19.60
CA PRO A 36 -30.09 20.20 20.06
C PRO A 36 -29.13 21.21 20.71
N LEU A 37 -29.02 22.39 20.11
CA LEU A 37 -28.21 23.50 20.62
C LEU A 37 -29.13 24.58 21.20
N THR A 38 -28.68 25.24 22.26
CA THR A 38 -29.33 26.43 22.79
C THR A 38 -29.07 27.65 21.88
N GLU A 39 -29.93 28.65 21.96
CA GLU A 39 -29.76 29.91 21.24
C GLU A 39 -28.42 30.58 21.58
N ARG A 40 -28.00 30.51 22.85
CA ARG A 40 -26.72 31.03 23.30
C ARG A 40 -25.53 30.30 22.66
N GLU A 41 -25.56 28.97 22.62
CA GLU A 41 -24.50 28.17 21.98
C GLU A 41 -24.39 28.47 20.49
N SER A 42 -25.53 28.68 19.82
CA SER A 42 -25.59 29.05 18.41
C SER A 42 -25.01 30.44 18.17
N ALA A 43 -25.36 31.42 19.01
CA ALA A 43 -24.82 32.78 18.95
C ALA A 43 -23.31 32.84 19.23
N ASP A 44 -22.84 32.10 20.24
CA ASP A 44 -21.41 32.01 20.60
C ASP A 44 -20.61 31.37 19.44
N PHE A 45 -21.14 30.32 18.81
CA PHE A 45 -20.53 29.69 17.64
C PHE A 45 -20.44 30.63 16.43
N LEU A 46 -21.53 31.36 16.10
CA LEU A 46 -21.54 32.35 15.02
C LEU A 46 -20.50 33.44 15.27
N SER A 47 -20.41 33.94 16.51
CA SER A 47 -19.44 34.96 16.92
C SER A 47 -17.99 34.47 16.74
N ALA A 48 -17.68 33.27 17.26
CA ALA A 48 -16.35 32.66 17.14
C ALA A 48 -15.96 32.39 15.68
N THR A 49 -16.93 31.92 14.87
CA THR A 49 -16.73 31.63 13.44
C THR A 49 -16.43 32.92 12.66
N ARG A 50 -17.16 34.02 12.92
CA ARG A 50 -16.87 35.34 12.32
C ARG A 50 -15.50 35.86 12.72
N ALA A 51 -15.15 35.78 14.01
CA ALA A 51 -13.84 36.21 14.50
C ALA A 51 -12.69 35.45 13.82
N THR A 52 -12.87 34.14 13.62
CA THR A 52 -11.90 33.28 12.92
C THR A 52 -11.81 33.65 11.43
N ARG A 53 -12.94 33.85 10.75
CA ARG A 53 -13.00 34.31 9.35
C ARG A 53 -12.24 35.63 9.17
N ASP A 54 -12.47 36.59 10.05
CA ASP A 54 -11.80 37.90 10.00
C ASP A 54 -10.30 37.78 10.26
N ARG A 55 -9.90 36.89 11.19
CA ARG A 55 -8.49 36.59 11.46
C ARG A 55 -7.80 36.00 10.22
N VAL A 56 -8.44 35.06 9.52
CA VAL A 56 -7.95 34.52 8.24
C VAL A 56 -7.81 35.62 7.19
N GLY A 57 -8.82 36.49 7.05
CA GLY A 57 -8.77 37.61 6.10
C GLY A 57 -7.71 38.66 6.42
N ARG A 58 -7.37 38.87 7.70
CA ARG A 58 -6.22 39.72 8.09
C ARG A 58 -4.90 39.04 7.75
N ALA A 59 -4.73 37.76 8.08
CA ALA A 59 -3.52 37.01 7.80
C ALA A 59 -3.20 36.95 6.29
N GLN A 60 -4.21 36.76 5.44
CA GLN A 60 -4.04 36.80 3.98
C GLN A 60 -3.54 38.16 3.47
N ARG A 61 -3.99 39.27 4.08
CA ARG A 61 -3.58 40.63 3.70
C ARG A 61 -2.18 40.98 4.23
N SER A 62 -1.85 40.52 5.44
CA SER A 62 -0.54 40.80 6.05
C SER A 62 0.55 39.79 5.65
N GLY A 63 0.20 38.73 4.92
CA GLY A 63 1.13 37.66 4.57
C GLY A 63 1.55 36.79 5.76
N ASP A 64 0.70 36.68 6.78
CA ASP A 64 0.95 35.82 7.95
C ASP A 64 0.57 34.37 7.63
N TRP A 65 1.54 33.61 7.12
CA TRP A 65 1.34 32.20 6.73
C TRP A 65 1.34 31.24 7.92
N SER A 66 1.82 31.66 9.09
CA SER A 66 1.86 30.83 10.30
C SER A 66 0.46 30.43 10.78
N LEU A 67 -0.54 31.23 10.43
CA LEU A 67 -1.94 30.94 10.74
C LEU A 67 -2.45 29.67 10.05
N ALA A 68 -1.94 29.32 8.86
CA ALA A 68 -2.32 28.10 8.18
C ALA A 68 -1.96 26.86 9.01
N THR A 69 -0.73 26.83 9.54
CA THR A 69 -0.25 25.78 10.44
C THR A 69 -1.07 25.73 11.74
N THR A 70 -1.44 26.89 12.27
CA THR A 70 -2.24 26.97 13.52
C THR A 70 -3.65 26.39 13.34
N LEU A 71 -4.31 26.68 12.21
CA LEU A 71 -5.71 26.31 11.99
C LEU A 71 -5.90 24.97 11.28
N ALA A 72 -4.94 24.54 10.46
CA ALA A 72 -5.02 23.29 9.69
C ALA A 72 -3.99 22.23 10.13
N GLY A 73 -3.21 22.49 11.19
CA GLY A 73 -2.12 21.63 11.65
C GLY A 73 -2.53 20.18 11.88
N ALA A 74 -3.59 19.96 12.65
CA ALA A 74 -4.10 18.61 12.93
C ALA A 74 -4.54 17.88 11.64
N THR A 75 -5.21 18.58 10.72
CA THR A 75 -5.64 18.01 9.43
C THR A 75 -4.45 17.72 8.52
N ALA A 76 -3.45 18.59 8.54
CA ALA A 76 -2.23 18.43 7.77
C ALA A 76 -1.38 17.26 8.30
N GLU A 77 -1.29 17.09 9.62
CA GLU A 77 -0.68 15.90 10.23
C GLU A 77 -1.42 14.62 9.83
N ALA A 78 -2.75 14.61 9.90
CA ALA A 78 -3.58 13.47 9.49
C ALA A 78 -3.42 13.10 8.01
N THR A 79 -3.07 14.07 7.16
CA THR A 79 -2.83 13.88 5.72
C THR A 79 -1.34 13.71 5.36
N GLY A 80 -0.45 13.68 6.36
CA GLY A 80 0.98 13.45 6.18
C GLY A 80 1.74 14.65 5.59
N LEU A 81 1.21 15.87 5.72
CA LEU A 81 1.87 17.11 5.33
C LEU A 81 2.67 17.70 6.51
N ALA A 82 4.00 17.65 6.39
CA ALA A 82 4.91 18.20 7.41
C ALA A 82 4.66 19.71 7.66
N SER A 83 4.81 20.14 8.91
CA SER A 83 4.53 21.52 9.36
C SER A 83 5.33 22.59 8.62
N ASP A 84 6.57 22.27 8.21
CA ASP A 84 7.40 23.18 7.41
C ASP A 84 6.78 23.47 6.03
N ASN A 85 6.11 22.48 5.43
CA ASN A 85 5.44 22.64 4.14
C ASN A 85 4.11 23.40 4.27
N GLN A 86 3.49 23.41 5.45
CA GLN A 86 2.25 24.14 5.69
C GLN A 86 2.46 25.65 5.72
N SER A 87 3.66 26.08 6.14
CA SER A 87 4.06 27.49 6.22
C SER A 87 4.59 28.02 4.88
N ASP A 88 4.71 27.17 3.85
CA ASP A 88 5.08 27.63 2.51
C ASP A 88 3.99 28.57 1.95
N PRO A 89 4.34 29.76 1.43
CA PRO A 89 3.36 30.74 0.97
C PRO A 89 2.38 30.22 -0.09
N ILE A 90 2.77 29.28 -0.95
CA ILE A 90 1.87 28.73 -1.97
C ILE A 90 0.80 27.86 -1.30
N VAL A 91 1.22 26.95 -0.42
CA VAL A 91 0.32 26.05 0.31
C VAL A 91 -0.55 26.83 1.29
N ALA A 92 0.05 27.69 2.11
CA ALA A 92 -0.65 28.49 3.12
C ALA A 92 -1.75 29.35 2.49
N ARG A 93 -1.51 29.94 1.31
CA ARG A 93 -2.54 30.71 0.59
C ARG A 93 -3.74 29.86 0.20
N GLN A 94 -3.51 28.65 -0.31
CA GLN A 94 -4.59 27.73 -0.69
C GLN A 94 -5.38 27.29 0.55
N VAL A 95 -4.68 26.91 1.63
CA VAL A 95 -5.28 26.52 2.91
C VAL A 95 -6.14 27.64 3.49
N LEU A 96 -5.60 28.86 3.61
CA LEU A 96 -6.34 30.01 4.16
C LEU A 96 -7.52 30.41 3.26
N ALA A 97 -7.37 30.32 1.93
CA ALA A 97 -8.48 30.58 1.01
C ALA A 97 -9.61 29.56 1.18
N MET A 98 -9.27 28.28 1.34
CA MET A 98 -10.26 27.22 1.59
C MET A 98 -10.92 27.38 2.96
N LEU A 99 -10.16 27.67 4.03
CA LEU A 99 -10.71 27.96 5.36
C LEU A 99 -11.74 29.09 5.30
N ARG A 100 -11.44 30.17 4.58
CA ARG A 100 -12.39 31.27 4.42
C ARG A 100 -13.70 30.80 3.77
N ARG A 101 -13.64 30.04 2.67
CA ARG A 101 -14.85 29.52 2.01
C ARG A 101 -15.65 28.58 2.92
N VAL A 102 -14.96 27.71 3.66
CA VAL A 102 -15.59 26.80 4.63
C VAL A 102 -16.30 27.59 5.73
N LEU A 103 -15.64 28.59 6.32
CA LEU A 103 -16.23 29.45 7.36
C LEU A 103 -17.43 30.23 6.84
N ASP A 104 -17.39 30.69 5.58
CA ASP A 104 -18.52 31.38 4.94
C ASP A 104 -19.75 30.45 4.84
N VAL A 105 -19.53 29.18 4.47
CA VAL A 105 -20.59 28.16 4.46
C VAL A 105 -21.07 27.85 5.87
N SER A 106 -20.18 27.67 6.86
CA SER A 106 -20.56 27.43 8.26
C SER A 106 -21.47 28.55 8.79
N LEU A 107 -21.13 29.81 8.49
CA LEU A 107 -21.93 30.96 8.91
C LEU A 107 -23.32 30.95 8.29
N LYS A 108 -23.42 30.60 7.01
CA LYS A 108 -24.70 30.52 6.29
C LYS A 108 -25.57 29.39 6.84
N VAL A 109 -24.98 28.21 6.99
CA VAL A 109 -25.64 27.01 7.52
C VAL A 109 -26.22 27.28 8.91
N GLU A 110 -25.44 27.87 9.82
CA GLU A 110 -25.91 28.10 11.18
C GLU A 110 -26.89 29.29 11.29
N ALA A 111 -26.72 30.35 10.48
CA ALA A 111 -27.61 31.51 10.54
C ALA A 111 -28.99 31.26 9.91
N ASP A 112 -29.02 30.55 8.79
CA ASP A 112 -30.23 30.33 8.00
C ASP A 112 -30.82 28.92 8.19
N PHE A 113 -30.16 28.07 8.98
CA PHE A 113 -30.48 26.65 9.19
C PHE A 113 -30.57 25.85 7.87
N GLU A 114 -29.77 26.23 6.87
CA GLU A 114 -29.69 25.51 5.59
C GLU A 114 -29.07 24.12 5.76
N ASP A 115 -29.47 23.16 4.93
CA ASP A 115 -28.84 21.83 4.90
C ASP A 115 -27.34 21.96 4.53
N PRO A 116 -26.41 21.51 5.40
CA PRO A 116 -24.97 21.58 5.14
C PRO A 116 -24.53 20.91 3.83
N LEU A 117 -25.22 19.85 3.39
CA LEU A 117 -24.92 19.18 2.12
C LEU A 117 -25.32 20.02 0.91
N TYR A 118 -26.37 20.83 1.05
CA TYR A 118 -26.82 21.76 0.03
C TYR A 118 -25.95 23.01 -0.01
N ALA A 119 -25.75 23.66 1.14
CA ALA A 119 -24.94 24.88 1.26
C ALA A 119 -23.47 24.64 0.90
N GLY A 120 -22.92 23.48 1.28
CA GLY A 120 -21.54 23.07 0.98
C GLY A 120 -21.35 22.37 -0.36
N ARG A 121 -22.38 22.24 -1.20
CA ARG A 121 -22.34 21.42 -2.44
C ARG A 121 -21.21 21.80 -3.39
N GLU A 122 -21.01 23.10 -3.62
CA GLU A 122 -19.95 23.61 -4.48
C GLU A 122 -18.57 23.23 -3.92
N LEU A 123 -18.35 23.46 -2.62
CA LEU A 123 -17.09 23.11 -1.95
C LEU A 123 -16.78 21.62 -2.01
N LEU A 124 -17.77 20.77 -1.76
CA LEU A 124 -17.60 19.32 -1.83
C LEU A 124 -17.22 18.89 -3.25
N THR A 125 -17.91 19.43 -4.25
CA THR A 125 -17.66 19.09 -5.66
C THR A 125 -16.27 19.54 -6.11
N ASP A 126 -15.84 20.75 -5.72
CA ASP A 126 -14.51 21.29 -6.03
C ASP A 126 -13.37 20.40 -5.53
N VAL A 127 -13.55 19.73 -4.38
CA VAL A 127 -12.55 18.82 -3.80
C VAL A 127 -12.77 17.34 -4.19
N GLY A 128 -13.68 17.07 -5.13
CA GLY A 128 -13.95 15.73 -5.63
C GLY A 128 -14.72 14.83 -4.65
N LEU A 129 -15.54 15.42 -3.77
CA LEU A 129 -16.46 14.72 -2.88
C LEU A 129 -17.90 14.85 -3.39
N ALA A 130 -18.62 13.73 -3.42
CA ALA A 130 -20.04 13.76 -3.70
C ALA A 130 -20.79 14.43 -2.52
N PRO A 131 -21.79 15.29 -2.77
CA PRO A 131 -22.56 15.97 -1.73
C PRO A 131 -23.56 15.02 -1.07
N GLN A 132 -23.05 14.02 -0.35
CA GLN A 132 -23.81 12.97 0.31
C GLN A 132 -23.11 12.55 1.61
N ARG A 133 -23.91 12.10 2.59
CA ARG A 133 -23.42 11.73 3.92
C ARG A 133 -22.36 10.62 3.91
N SER A 134 -22.43 9.67 2.99
CA SER A 134 -21.45 8.59 2.85
C SER A 134 -20.06 9.08 2.44
N ALA A 135 -19.97 10.19 1.69
CA ALA A 135 -18.71 10.79 1.27
C ALA A 135 -18.02 11.59 2.40
N LEU A 136 -18.75 11.90 3.47
CA LEU A 136 -18.24 12.61 4.63
C LEU A 136 -17.65 11.69 5.70
N GLN A 137 -17.73 10.38 5.52
CA GLN A 137 -17.08 9.43 6.42
C GLN A 137 -15.56 9.68 6.45
N PRO A 138 -14.91 9.64 7.63
CA PRO A 138 -13.47 9.79 7.72
C PRO A 138 -12.74 8.80 6.80
N PRO A 139 -11.64 9.21 6.16
CA PRO A 139 -10.90 8.31 5.28
C PRO A 139 -10.34 7.14 6.09
N MET A 140 -10.48 5.92 5.56
CA MET A 140 -10.04 4.71 6.24
C MET A 140 -8.51 4.69 6.40
N THR A 141 -8.04 4.50 7.64
CA THR A 141 -6.62 4.35 7.96
C THR A 141 -6.06 3.04 7.45
N LEU A 142 -4.74 2.95 7.29
CA LEU A 142 -4.08 1.74 6.82
C LEU A 142 -4.30 0.55 7.76
N THR A 143 -4.24 0.77 9.08
CA THR A 143 -4.58 -0.26 10.08
C THR A 143 -5.99 -0.80 9.83
N LYS A 144 -6.97 0.10 9.68
CA LYS A 144 -8.35 -0.32 9.48
C LYS A 144 -8.57 -1.04 8.15
N ALA A 145 -7.89 -0.58 7.10
CA ALA A 145 -7.94 -1.22 5.78
C ALA A 145 -7.37 -2.65 5.82
N ILE A 146 -6.31 -2.88 6.59
CA ILE A 146 -5.73 -4.22 6.78
C ILE A 146 -6.72 -5.13 7.50
N GLU A 147 -7.33 -4.66 8.59
CA GLU A 147 -8.35 -5.43 9.33
C GLU A 147 -9.52 -5.84 8.43
N THR A 148 -10.10 -4.87 7.72
CA THR A 148 -11.23 -5.12 6.80
C THR A 148 -10.83 -6.11 5.70
N ALA A 149 -9.66 -5.93 5.09
CA ALA A 149 -9.17 -6.83 4.05
C ALA A 149 -8.89 -8.25 4.57
N CYS A 150 -8.47 -8.41 5.83
CA CYS A 150 -8.29 -9.71 6.47
C CYS A 150 -9.62 -10.41 6.74
N VAL A 151 -10.62 -9.69 7.24
CA VAL A 151 -11.97 -10.24 7.53
C VAL A 151 -12.63 -10.80 6.27
N GLU A 152 -12.46 -10.12 5.13
CA GLU A 152 -13.03 -10.54 3.84
C GLU A 152 -12.23 -11.67 3.15
N ALA A 153 -11.04 -12.00 3.65
CA ALA A 153 -10.12 -12.92 2.98
C ALA A 153 -10.26 -14.38 3.46
N PRO A 154 -10.05 -15.36 2.56
CA PRO A 154 -9.85 -16.75 2.97
C PRO A 154 -8.62 -16.91 3.91
N PRO A 155 -8.61 -17.92 4.79
CA PRO A 155 -7.55 -18.07 5.81
C PRO A 155 -6.10 -18.15 5.28
N ASP A 156 -5.90 -18.64 4.06
CA ASP A 156 -4.57 -18.74 3.43
C ASP A 156 -4.08 -17.42 2.81
N VAL A 157 -5.01 -16.50 2.53
CA VAL A 157 -4.77 -15.16 1.99
C VAL A 157 -4.65 -14.15 3.12
N GLU A 158 -5.46 -14.28 4.18
CA GLU A 158 -5.43 -13.44 5.38
C GLU A 158 -4.00 -13.29 5.93
N LYS A 159 -3.28 -14.39 6.13
CA LYS A 159 -1.88 -14.37 6.61
C LYS A 159 -0.94 -13.56 5.72
N LYS A 160 -1.18 -13.55 4.40
CA LYS A 160 -0.37 -12.79 3.44
C LYS A 160 -0.74 -11.31 3.46
N ILE A 161 -2.03 -10.99 3.55
CA ILE A 161 -2.52 -9.62 3.73
C ILE A 161 -1.93 -9.04 5.01
N PHE A 162 -2.00 -9.78 6.12
CA PHE A 162 -1.44 -9.32 7.39
C PHE A 162 0.08 -9.09 7.31
N ALA A 163 0.83 -10.00 6.67
CA ALA A 163 2.27 -9.83 6.49
C ALA A 163 2.62 -8.59 5.64
N VAL A 164 1.91 -8.34 4.54
CA VAL A 164 2.09 -7.12 3.71
C VAL A 164 1.63 -5.88 4.47
N GLY A 165 0.53 -5.97 5.21
CA GLY A 165 0.00 -4.89 6.05
C GLY A 165 1.00 -4.44 7.10
N LYS A 166 1.68 -5.38 7.77
CA LYS A 166 2.76 -5.05 8.72
C LYS A 166 3.91 -4.30 8.05
N LEU A 167 4.34 -4.72 6.86
CA LEU A 167 5.36 -4.01 6.09
C LEU A 167 4.87 -2.63 5.65
N ALA A 168 3.61 -2.51 5.24
CA ALA A 168 3.01 -1.26 4.81
C ALA A 168 2.92 -0.26 5.97
N LEU A 169 2.50 -0.69 7.17
CA LEU A 169 2.48 0.14 8.37
C LEU A 169 3.88 0.60 8.78
N ALA A 170 4.89 -0.28 8.71
CA ALA A 170 6.27 0.12 8.98
C ALA A 170 6.77 1.16 7.97
N PHE A 171 6.39 1.04 6.69
CA PHE A 171 6.87 1.89 5.61
C PHE A 171 6.13 3.23 5.50
N PHE A 172 4.80 3.23 5.59
CA PHE A 172 3.95 4.41 5.43
C PHE A 172 3.56 5.08 6.76
N GLY A 173 3.61 4.34 7.87
CA GLY A 173 2.88 4.68 9.08
C GLY A 173 1.39 4.35 8.98
N ASP A 174 0.64 4.61 10.05
CA ASP A 174 -0.82 4.47 10.02
C ASP A 174 -1.48 5.74 9.49
N VAL A 175 -1.41 5.90 8.17
CA VAL A 175 -1.99 7.04 7.43
C VAL A 175 -3.29 6.66 6.74
N PRO A 176 -4.16 7.62 6.38
CA PRO A 176 -5.30 7.34 5.52
C PRO A 176 -4.84 6.83 4.16
N VAL A 177 -5.43 5.73 3.68
CA VAL A 177 -4.97 5.06 2.44
C VAL A 177 -5.07 5.97 1.21
N SER A 178 -6.02 6.90 1.19
CA SER A 178 -6.21 7.90 0.13
C SER A 178 -5.02 8.87 -0.04
N THR A 179 -4.15 8.98 0.95
CA THR A 179 -2.96 9.86 0.90
C THR A 179 -1.78 9.21 0.19
N ILE A 180 -1.82 7.88 -0.01
CA ILE A 180 -0.73 7.13 -0.62
C ILE A 180 -0.82 7.26 -2.15
N THR A 181 0.19 7.88 -2.75
CA THR A 181 0.26 8.08 -4.20
C THR A 181 0.72 6.82 -4.93
N PHE A 182 0.52 6.80 -6.25
CA PHE A 182 1.05 5.76 -7.13
C PHE A 182 2.56 5.53 -6.96
N ASP A 183 3.34 6.62 -6.95
CA ASP A 183 4.79 6.50 -6.80
C ASP A 183 5.19 6.01 -5.41
N LYS A 184 4.48 6.42 -4.35
CA LYS A 184 4.71 5.89 -3.00
C LYS A 184 4.34 4.40 -2.88
N ALA A 185 3.24 3.97 -3.52
CA ALA A 185 2.91 2.56 -3.62
C ALA A 185 3.98 1.78 -4.40
N PHE A 186 4.56 2.39 -5.45
CA PHE A 186 5.66 1.78 -6.19
C PHE A 186 6.94 1.68 -5.37
N GLU A 187 7.33 2.74 -4.66
CA GLU A 187 8.48 2.74 -3.72
C GLU A 187 8.32 1.62 -2.69
N PHE A 188 7.13 1.43 -2.14
CA PHE A 188 6.85 0.35 -1.21
C PHE A 188 6.95 -1.03 -1.85
N ILE A 189 6.47 -1.22 -3.08
CA ILE A 189 6.62 -2.48 -3.82
C ILE A 189 8.11 -2.78 -4.08
N HIS A 190 8.89 -1.75 -4.42
CA HIS A 190 10.34 -1.87 -4.57
C HIS A 190 11.01 -2.22 -3.23
N PHE A 191 10.59 -1.58 -2.13
CA PHE A 191 11.01 -1.93 -0.78
C PHE A 191 10.75 -3.42 -0.50
N MET A 192 9.53 -3.92 -0.73
CA MET A 192 9.25 -5.36 -0.56
C MET A 192 10.13 -6.23 -1.45
N TRP A 193 10.38 -5.84 -2.70
CA TRP A 193 11.23 -6.60 -3.62
C TRP A 193 12.69 -6.73 -3.17
N MET A 194 13.17 -5.73 -2.42
CA MET A 194 14.49 -5.68 -1.81
C MET A 194 14.53 -6.33 -0.42
N MET A 195 13.42 -6.80 0.14
CA MET A 195 13.44 -7.52 1.41
C MET A 195 14.21 -8.85 1.31
N PRO A 196 14.96 -9.24 2.35
CA PRO A 196 15.49 -10.59 2.47
C PRO A 196 14.38 -11.63 2.39
N LYS A 197 14.60 -12.74 1.68
CA LYS A 197 13.61 -13.83 1.51
C LYS A 197 13.12 -14.42 2.84
N ASN A 198 13.97 -14.39 3.86
CA ASN A 198 13.72 -14.95 5.18
C ASN A 198 13.36 -13.87 6.22
N TRP A 199 12.96 -12.67 5.78
CA TRP A 199 12.63 -11.57 6.68
C TRP A 199 11.66 -11.98 7.78
N GLY A 200 11.84 -11.41 8.97
CA GLY A 200 11.02 -11.71 10.14
C GLY A 200 11.26 -13.08 10.79
N ARG A 201 12.11 -13.97 10.22
CA ARG A 201 12.45 -15.25 10.89
C ARG A 201 13.34 -15.06 12.12
N ALA A 202 14.18 -14.03 12.12
CA ALA A 202 15.13 -13.76 13.20
C ALA A 202 14.47 -13.23 14.50
N HIS A 203 13.15 -13.03 14.52
CA HIS A 203 12.43 -12.52 15.70
C HIS A 203 12.46 -13.47 16.92
N GLY A 204 12.99 -14.70 16.79
CA GLY A 204 13.07 -15.67 17.89
C GLY A 204 11.74 -16.32 18.32
N ARG A 205 10.58 -15.77 17.91
CA ARG A 205 9.28 -16.38 18.22
C ARG A 205 9.09 -17.67 17.41
N ASN A 206 8.75 -18.75 18.10
CA ASN A 206 8.38 -20.01 17.46
C ASN A 206 7.32 -20.72 18.32
N ARG A 207 6.87 -21.91 17.91
CA ARG A 207 5.86 -22.67 18.66
C ARG A 207 6.27 -23.02 20.10
N PHE A 208 7.57 -22.95 20.42
CA PHE A 208 8.16 -23.26 21.72
C PHE A 208 8.59 -22.02 22.50
N ASN A 209 8.94 -20.92 21.82
CA ASN A 209 9.40 -19.70 22.44
C ASN A 209 8.49 -18.53 22.04
N LYS A 210 7.73 -18.01 23.01
CA LYS A 210 6.77 -16.92 22.79
C LYS A 210 7.40 -15.54 22.94
N VAL A 211 8.55 -15.45 23.61
CA VAL A 211 9.31 -14.21 23.78
C VAL A 211 10.26 -14.09 22.60
N GLY A 212 10.21 -12.95 21.93
CA GLY A 212 11.03 -12.68 20.76
C GLY A 212 11.21 -11.20 20.55
N VAL A 213 12.19 -10.86 19.71
CA VAL A 213 12.56 -9.47 19.40
C VAL A 213 11.64 -8.95 18.31
N ASP A 214 11.09 -7.76 18.51
CA ASP A 214 10.40 -7.06 17.43
C ASP A 214 11.45 -6.53 16.45
N LEU A 215 11.45 -7.09 15.24
CA LEU A 215 12.32 -6.66 14.16
C LEU A 215 11.65 -5.52 13.40
N ASP A 216 12.37 -4.41 13.23
CA ASP A 216 12.01 -3.36 12.30
C ASP A 216 12.34 -3.79 10.86
N PRO A 217 11.32 -3.95 9.98
CA PRO A 217 11.54 -4.35 8.59
C PRO A 217 12.43 -3.38 7.81
N ILE A 218 12.38 -2.08 8.12
CA ILE A 218 13.18 -1.07 7.41
C ILE A 218 14.66 -1.26 7.73
N SER A 219 14.99 -1.37 9.01
CA SER A 219 16.36 -1.62 9.47
C SER A 219 16.90 -2.96 8.94
N GLU A 220 16.09 -4.03 8.96
CA GLU A 220 16.49 -5.34 8.43
C GLU A 220 16.85 -5.27 6.94
N GLN A 221 16.07 -4.53 6.14
CA GLN A 221 16.38 -4.33 4.73
C GLN A 221 17.66 -3.53 4.54
N ARG A 222 17.83 -2.40 5.26
CA ARG A 222 19.01 -1.52 5.13
C ARG A 222 20.28 -2.28 5.45
N ALA A 223 20.32 -2.99 6.58
CA ALA A 223 21.46 -3.80 6.98
C ALA A 223 21.82 -4.84 5.91
N ALA A 224 20.82 -5.52 5.34
CA ALA A 224 21.07 -6.49 4.27
C ALA A 224 21.58 -5.81 2.98
N ASN A 225 21.08 -4.62 2.64
CA ASN A 225 21.55 -3.88 1.45
C ASN A 225 22.99 -3.39 1.62
N GLU A 226 23.34 -2.91 2.82
CA GLU A 226 24.70 -2.48 3.16
C GLU A 226 25.67 -3.66 3.13
N ALA A 227 25.30 -4.80 3.73
CA ALA A 227 26.12 -6.01 3.71
C ALA A 227 26.36 -6.52 2.27
N ASP A 228 25.31 -6.57 1.45
CA ASP A 228 25.43 -6.97 0.03
C ASP A 228 26.32 -5.98 -0.75
N ALA A 229 26.22 -4.67 -0.49
CA ALA A 229 27.03 -3.65 -1.16
C ALA A 229 28.53 -3.78 -0.82
N THR A 230 28.86 -4.00 0.46
CA THR A 230 30.23 -4.25 0.93
C THR A 230 30.78 -5.52 0.28
N LEU A 231 30.03 -6.62 0.31
CA LEU A 231 30.42 -7.89 -0.31
C LEU A 231 30.69 -7.76 -1.81
N VAL A 232 29.85 -7.02 -2.54
CA VAL A 232 30.08 -6.75 -3.97
C VAL A 232 31.38 -5.98 -4.17
N ALA A 233 31.65 -4.96 -3.36
CA ALA A 233 32.87 -4.17 -3.47
C ALA A 233 34.12 -5.03 -3.22
N GLU A 234 34.11 -5.86 -2.18
CA GLU A 234 35.20 -6.78 -1.82
C GLU A 234 35.50 -7.79 -2.95
N ILE A 235 34.48 -8.46 -3.48
CA ILE A 235 34.63 -9.45 -4.56
C ILE A 235 35.12 -8.78 -5.86
N LEU A 236 34.73 -7.53 -6.12
CA LEU A 236 35.19 -6.81 -7.31
C LEU A 236 36.63 -6.32 -7.19
N ALA A 237 37.07 -5.97 -5.98
CA ALA A 237 38.42 -5.50 -5.70
C ALA A 237 39.46 -6.64 -5.73
N ASP A 238 39.03 -7.89 -5.54
CA ASP A 238 39.93 -9.04 -5.61
C ASP A 238 40.31 -9.38 -7.07
N GLU A 239 41.47 -8.88 -7.49
CA GLU A 239 42.06 -9.11 -8.81
C GLU A 239 42.46 -10.58 -9.07
N SER A 240 42.56 -11.42 -8.04
CA SER A 240 42.92 -12.83 -8.19
C SER A 240 41.77 -13.68 -8.75
N LEU A 241 40.52 -13.22 -8.59
CA LEU A 241 39.34 -13.96 -9.00
C LEU A 241 38.96 -13.70 -10.45
N SER A 242 38.74 -14.77 -11.20
CA SER A 242 38.16 -14.68 -12.55
C SER A 242 36.71 -14.21 -12.50
N ARG A 243 36.18 -13.68 -13.62
CA ARG A 243 34.78 -13.22 -13.71
C ARG A 243 33.77 -14.35 -13.39
N PRO A 244 33.94 -15.60 -13.86
CA PRO A 244 33.13 -16.73 -13.40
C PRO A 244 33.16 -16.97 -11.89
N ASP A 245 34.35 -16.90 -11.26
CA ASP A 245 34.50 -17.16 -9.82
C ASP A 245 33.81 -16.07 -9.00
N ARG A 246 34.02 -14.79 -9.38
CA ARG A 246 33.30 -13.66 -8.77
C ARG A 246 31.79 -13.84 -8.86
N ARG A 247 31.29 -14.32 -10.01
CA ARG A 247 29.86 -14.59 -10.19
C ARG A 247 29.36 -15.70 -9.27
N GLN A 248 30.13 -16.78 -9.13
CA GLN A 248 29.77 -17.89 -8.26
C GLN A 248 29.70 -17.43 -6.81
N LEU A 249 30.73 -16.73 -6.33
CA LEU A 249 30.77 -16.21 -4.96
C LEU A 249 29.60 -15.27 -4.68
N LEU A 250 29.26 -14.37 -5.62
CA LEU A 250 28.09 -13.50 -5.48
C LEU A 250 26.78 -14.29 -5.40
N VAL A 251 26.62 -15.37 -6.16
CA VAL A 251 25.42 -16.22 -6.10
C VAL A 251 25.30 -16.98 -4.78
N GLU A 252 26.42 -17.35 -4.19
CA GLU A 252 26.48 -18.10 -2.92
C GLU A 252 26.33 -17.18 -1.69
N GLN A 253 26.95 -16.00 -1.71
CA GLN A 253 27.12 -15.16 -0.53
C GLN A 253 26.12 -14.00 -0.43
N LEU A 254 25.58 -13.50 -1.55
CA LEU A 254 24.59 -12.41 -1.49
C LEU A 254 23.32 -12.84 -0.76
N THR A 255 22.70 -11.89 -0.06
CA THR A 255 21.44 -12.13 0.64
C THR A 255 20.31 -12.42 -0.35
N PRO A 256 19.67 -13.61 -0.33
CA PRO A 256 18.59 -13.91 -1.26
C PRO A 256 17.38 -13.01 -1.07
N ARG A 257 16.93 -12.34 -2.13
CA ARG A 257 15.74 -11.46 -2.14
C ARG A 257 14.52 -12.15 -2.74
N LEU A 258 13.36 -11.49 -2.67
CA LEU A 258 12.11 -11.99 -3.25
C LEU A 258 12.21 -12.18 -4.77
N THR A 259 11.54 -13.19 -5.32
CA THR A 259 11.47 -13.32 -6.78
C THR A 259 10.45 -12.32 -7.36
N ASP A 260 10.64 -11.89 -8.61
CA ASP A 260 9.71 -10.94 -9.26
C ASP A 260 8.27 -11.45 -9.24
N GLY A 261 8.08 -12.74 -9.53
CA GLY A 261 6.76 -13.36 -9.51
C GLY A 261 6.11 -13.29 -8.14
N TYR A 262 6.89 -13.40 -7.06
CA TYR A 262 6.35 -13.29 -5.71
C TYR A 262 6.04 -11.84 -5.32
N VAL A 263 6.77 -10.86 -5.84
CA VAL A 263 6.41 -9.44 -5.64
C VAL A 263 5.05 -9.11 -6.26
N LEU A 264 4.70 -9.70 -7.40
CA LEU A 264 3.35 -9.53 -7.97
C LEU A 264 2.27 -10.06 -7.03
N VAL A 265 2.52 -11.18 -6.35
CA VAL A 265 1.61 -11.71 -5.32
C VAL A 265 1.48 -10.72 -4.16
N GLN A 266 2.58 -10.14 -3.68
CA GLN A 266 2.53 -9.15 -2.59
C GLN A 266 1.82 -7.86 -3.01
N ARG A 267 2.04 -7.41 -4.25
CA ARG A 267 1.27 -6.31 -4.83
C ARG A 267 -0.22 -6.61 -4.85
N ASP A 268 -0.63 -7.84 -5.16
CA ASP A 268 -2.05 -8.19 -5.16
C ASP A 268 -2.63 -8.19 -3.74
N MET A 269 -1.83 -8.48 -2.71
CA MET A 269 -2.26 -8.31 -1.30
C MET A 269 -2.40 -6.83 -0.95
N LEU A 270 -1.44 -5.99 -1.37
CA LEU A 270 -1.53 -4.54 -1.21
C LEU A 270 -2.78 -3.97 -1.90
N ASN A 271 -3.08 -4.43 -3.12
CA ASN A 271 -4.28 -4.02 -3.84
C ASN A 271 -5.58 -4.41 -3.11
N ARG A 272 -5.59 -5.53 -2.37
CA ARG A 272 -6.74 -5.91 -1.53
C ARG A 272 -6.92 -4.98 -0.35
N ILE A 273 -5.82 -4.62 0.33
CA ILE A 273 -5.83 -3.62 1.41
C ILE A 273 -6.37 -2.28 0.88
N PHE A 274 -5.85 -1.82 -0.25
CA PHE A 274 -6.27 -0.54 -0.83
C PHE A 274 -7.72 -0.59 -1.32
N ARG A 275 -8.17 -1.74 -1.82
CA ARG A 275 -9.56 -1.94 -2.25
C ARG A 275 -10.53 -1.88 -1.09
N ALA A 276 -10.16 -2.37 0.09
CA ALA A 276 -10.98 -2.28 1.28
C ALA A 276 -11.24 -0.81 1.69
N ALA A 277 -10.25 0.06 1.50
CA ALA A 277 -10.37 1.49 1.84
C ALA A 277 -10.97 2.36 0.73
N LEU A 278 -10.55 2.16 -0.53
CA LEU A 278 -10.87 3.05 -1.66
C LEU A 278 -11.95 2.49 -2.60
N GLY A 279 -12.37 1.25 -2.37
CA GLY A 279 -13.30 0.53 -3.24
C GLY A 279 -12.68 0.13 -4.59
N SER A 280 -13.52 -0.47 -5.46
CA SER A 280 -13.10 -0.94 -6.79
C SER A 280 -12.83 0.17 -7.79
N ALA A 281 -13.36 1.38 -7.56
CA ALA A 281 -13.19 2.52 -8.46
C ALA A 281 -11.74 3.03 -8.51
N ALA A 282 -10.94 2.86 -7.45
CA ALA A 282 -9.53 3.29 -7.42
C ALA A 282 -8.52 2.12 -7.51
N THR A 283 -8.99 0.87 -7.43
CA THR A 283 -8.15 -0.34 -7.36
C THR A 283 -8.55 -1.44 -8.34
N GLY A 284 -9.46 -1.10 -9.26
CA GLY A 284 -9.99 -1.98 -10.29
C GLY A 284 -8.94 -2.46 -11.29
N ARG A 285 -9.30 -3.54 -12.00
CA ARG A 285 -8.47 -4.11 -13.05
C ARG A 285 -8.41 -3.18 -14.26
N ASP A 286 -9.56 -2.63 -14.63
CA ASP A 286 -9.79 -1.88 -15.88
C ASP A 286 -9.64 -0.37 -15.71
N LEU A 287 -8.83 0.06 -14.72
CA LEU A 287 -8.50 1.47 -14.53
C LEU A 287 -7.42 1.92 -15.50
N ASP A 288 -7.60 3.13 -16.03
CA ASP A 288 -6.57 3.86 -16.74
C ASP A 288 -5.35 4.08 -15.86
N ASP A 289 -4.19 4.18 -16.49
CA ASP A 289 -2.91 4.28 -15.77
C ASP A 289 -2.79 5.57 -14.94
N VAL A 290 -3.58 6.60 -15.25
CA VAL A 290 -3.58 7.91 -14.56
C VAL A 290 -4.31 7.88 -13.22
N ASP A 291 -5.42 7.13 -13.14
CA ASP A 291 -6.27 7.08 -11.93
C ASP A 291 -5.88 5.95 -10.97
N ARG A 292 -4.88 5.15 -11.36
CA ARG A 292 -4.46 3.96 -10.61
C ARG A 292 -3.58 4.35 -9.44
N VAL A 293 -3.95 3.91 -8.23
CA VAL A 293 -3.11 4.08 -7.03
C VAL A 293 -2.10 2.94 -6.86
N VAL A 294 -2.46 1.71 -7.22
CA VAL A 294 -1.57 0.54 -7.09
C VAL A 294 -1.03 0.10 -8.46
N PRO A 295 0.29 0.15 -8.71
CA PRO A 295 0.88 -0.16 -10.01
C PRO A 295 0.43 -1.50 -10.60
N SER A 296 0.17 -1.54 -11.91
CA SER A 296 -0.19 -2.77 -12.62
C SER A 296 0.99 -3.73 -12.73
N HIS A 297 0.72 -5.01 -13.01
CA HIS A 297 1.80 -6.00 -13.22
C HIS A 297 2.71 -5.59 -14.38
N LYS A 298 2.17 -4.97 -15.43
CA LYS A 298 2.94 -4.47 -16.59
C LYS A 298 3.88 -3.33 -16.17
N GLN A 299 3.37 -2.35 -15.43
CA GLN A 299 4.14 -1.21 -14.92
C GLN A 299 5.27 -1.68 -13.98
N ILE A 300 4.97 -2.64 -13.10
CA ILE A 300 5.97 -3.23 -12.19
C ILE A 300 7.08 -3.94 -12.97
N ARG A 301 6.71 -4.81 -13.92
CA ARG A 301 7.70 -5.51 -14.74
C ARG A 301 8.57 -4.54 -15.53
N SER A 302 7.97 -3.50 -16.13
CA SER A 302 8.71 -2.47 -16.88
C SER A 302 9.75 -1.77 -16.02
N ARG A 303 9.37 -1.26 -14.84
CA ARG A 303 10.31 -0.60 -13.93
C ARG A 303 11.35 -1.57 -13.36
N MET A 304 10.99 -2.82 -13.04
CA MET A 304 11.96 -3.86 -12.64
C MET A 304 12.98 -4.16 -13.75
N HIS A 305 12.54 -4.22 -15.01
CA HIS A 305 13.43 -4.39 -16.16
C HIS A 305 14.37 -3.20 -16.33
N ALA A 306 13.88 -1.98 -16.19
CA ALA A 306 14.71 -0.77 -16.22
C ALA A 306 15.76 -0.81 -15.10
N TRP A 307 15.34 -1.12 -13.86
CA TRP A 307 16.24 -1.24 -12.72
C TRP A 307 17.34 -2.31 -12.94
N ARG A 308 17.02 -3.46 -13.54
CA ARG A 308 18.03 -4.50 -13.83
C ARG A 308 19.12 -4.06 -14.79
N LYS A 309 18.84 -3.10 -15.67
CA LYS A 309 19.84 -2.56 -16.59
C LYS A 309 20.84 -1.68 -15.84
N THR A 310 20.41 -1.02 -14.76
CA THR A 310 21.25 -0.13 -13.95
C THR A 310 21.88 -0.85 -12.76
N ALA A 311 21.24 -1.90 -12.23
CA ALA A 311 21.68 -2.67 -11.06
C ALA A 311 22.64 -3.81 -11.43
N GLN A 312 23.69 -3.46 -12.15
CA GLN A 312 24.80 -4.35 -12.48
C GLN A 312 26.11 -3.64 -12.16
N THR A 313 27.12 -4.42 -11.83
CA THR A 313 28.48 -3.89 -11.69
C THR A 313 29.00 -3.43 -13.06
N PRO A 314 30.08 -2.62 -13.13
CA PRO A 314 30.69 -2.23 -14.42
C PRO A 314 31.04 -3.43 -15.32
N CYS A 315 31.33 -4.59 -14.74
CA CYS A 315 31.60 -5.84 -15.46
C CYS A 315 30.35 -6.72 -15.69
N GLY A 316 29.15 -6.19 -15.49
CA GLY A 316 27.88 -6.87 -15.76
C GLY A 316 27.52 -7.99 -14.78
N LEU A 317 28.10 -7.99 -13.58
CA LEU A 317 27.72 -8.94 -12.52
C LEU A 317 26.47 -8.43 -11.78
N PRO A 318 25.59 -9.34 -11.32
CA PRO A 318 24.40 -8.94 -10.58
C PRO A 318 24.78 -8.44 -9.18
N THR A 319 24.16 -7.34 -8.75
CA THR A 319 24.28 -6.84 -7.36
C THR A 319 23.18 -7.38 -6.45
N ARG A 320 22.29 -8.23 -6.99
CA ARG A 320 21.13 -8.80 -6.31
C ARG A 320 20.85 -10.18 -6.85
N ILE A 321 20.57 -11.11 -5.94
CA ILE A 321 20.08 -12.44 -6.29
C ILE A 321 18.68 -12.69 -5.74
N SER A 322 17.94 -13.55 -6.42
CA SER A 322 16.68 -14.10 -5.90
C SER A 322 16.74 -15.60 -5.97
N GLN A 323 16.31 -16.27 -4.91
CA GLN A 323 16.25 -17.73 -4.90
C GLN A 323 14.79 -18.21 -4.95
N PRO A 324 14.39 -18.96 -5.98
CA PRO A 324 13.05 -19.54 -6.03
C PRO A 324 12.82 -20.49 -4.85
N LYS A 325 11.54 -20.78 -4.58
CA LYS A 325 11.20 -21.83 -3.61
C LYS A 325 11.64 -23.17 -4.17
N GLN A 326 12.68 -23.76 -3.58
CA GLN A 326 13.03 -25.14 -3.86
C GLN A 326 11.88 -26.03 -3.36
N ARG A 327 11.18 -26.67 -4.30
CA ARG A 327 10.22 -27.72 -3.99
C ARG A 327 11.02 -29.02 -3.96
N ARG A 328 10.95 -29.75 -2.85
CA ARG A 328 11.46 -31.13 -2.84
C ARG A 328 10.75 -31.89 -3.96
N MET A 329 11.51 -32.73 -4.67
CA MET A 329 10.89 -33.73 -5.53
C MET A 329 9.88 -34.51 -4.68
N TRP A 330 8.74 -34.86 -5.27
CA TRP A 330 7.78 -35.68 -4.56
C TRP A 330 8.46 -36.97 -4.12
N SER A 331 8.25 -37.36 -2.86
CA SER A 331 8.65 -38.69 -2.44
C SER A 331 7.94 -39.71 -3.32
N MET A 332 8.58 -40.87 -3.54
CA MET A 332 7.96 -41.96 -4.29
C MET A 332 6.62 -42.36 -3.68
N GLU A 333 6.45 -42.25 -2.36
CA GLU A 333 5.18 -42.46 -1.67
C GLU A 333 4.12 -41.43 -2.06
N HIS A 334 4.47 -40.15 -2.17
CA HIS A 334 3.54 -39.10 -2.56
C HIS A 334 3.17 -39.21 -4.05
N ALA A 335 4.16 -39.50 -4.90
CA ALA A 335 3.93 -39.76 -6.32
C ALA A 335 3.05 -41.00 -6.52
N ARG A 336 3.33 -42.10 -5.80
CA ARG A 336 2.49 -43.29 -5.77
C ARG A 336 1.10 -42.93 -5.26
N GLY A 337 0.96 -42.23 -4.14
CA GLY A 337 -0.33 -41.81 -3.60
C GLY A 337 -1.19 -41.03 -4.60
N LEU A 338 -0.60 -40.11 -5.37
CA LEU A 338 -1.31 -39.40 -6.43
C LEU A 338 -1.64 -40.29 -7.63
N LEU A 339 -0.69 -41.08 -8.13
CA LEU A 339 -0.90 -41.97 -9.28
C LEU A 339 -1.88 -43.11 -8.97
N LEU A 340 -1.99 -43.49 -7.70
CA LEU A 340 -3.00 -44.41 -7.18
C LEU A 340 -4.30 -43.71 -6.77
N SER A 341 -4.30 -42.38 -6.70
CA SER A 341 -5.47 -41.62 -6.27
C SER A 341 -6.61 -41.77 -7.26
N PRO A 342 -7.86 -41.55 -6.82
CA PRO A 342 -9.00 -41.60 -7.71
C PRO A 342 -8.81 -40.68 -8.92
N ILE A 343 -8.20 -39.50 -8.77
CA ILE A 343 -7.96 -38.54 -9.86
C ILE A 343 -7.29 -39.19 -11.09
N TYR A 344 -6.33 -40.09 -10.88
CA TYR A 344 -5.59 -40.76 -11.95
C TYR A 344 -6.12 -42.17 -12.28
N ARG A 345 -6.71 -42.89 -11.31
CA ARG A 345 -7.21 -44.26 -11.51
C ARG A 345 -8.70 -44.38 -11.87
N GLY A 346 -9.49 -43.30 -11.78
CA GLY A 346 -10.94 -43.43 -11.74
C GLY A 346 -11.41 -43.72 -10.32
N THR A 347 -12.47 -43.07 -9.82
CA THR A 347 -13.28 -43.68 -8.74
C THR A 347 -13.95 -44.93 -9.28
N ALA A 348 -14.40 -45.87 -8.45
CA ALA A 348 -15.30 -46.98 -8.84
C ALA A 348 -16.79 -46.67 -8.57
N SER A 349 -17.07 -45.68 -7.72
CA SER A 349 -18.41 -45.30 -7.27
C SER A 349 -19.22 -44.58 -8.36
N LYS A 350 -20.50 -44.97 -8.54
CA LYS A 350 -21.45 -44.29 -9.43
C LYS A 350 -21.92 -42.93 -8.90
N ALA A 351 -21.73 -42.63 -7.62
CA ALA A 351 -22.35 -41.50 -6.93
C ALA A 351 -21.44 -40.28 -6.68
N GLN A 352 -20.20 -40.24 -7.21
CA GLN A 352 -19.27 -39.12 -6.98
C GLN A 352 -18.92 -38.36 -8.28
N ARG A 353 -19.08 -37.02 -8.17
CA ARG A 353 -19.34 -36.01 -9.22
C ARG A 353 -18.23 -35.69 -10.23
N TRP A 354 -17.13 -36.44 -10.27
CA TRP A 354 -16.08 -36.18 -11.28
C TRP A 354 -16.03 -37.24 -12.39
N ARG A 355 -16.98 -38.19 -12.41
CA ARG A 355 -17.11 -39.21 -13.47
C ARG A 355 -18.07 -38.79 -14.59
N LYS A 356 -17.65 -38.98 -15.84
CA LYS A 356 -18.41 -39.82 -16.78
C LYS A 356 -17.74 -41.19 -16.83
N ALA A 357 -18.30 -42.17 -16.11
CA ALA A 357 -18.00 -43.57 -16.32
C ALA A 357 -18.99 -44.10 -17.37
N THR A 358 -18.62 -44.04 -18.64
CA THR A 358 -19.41 -44.58 -19.76
C THR A 358 -18.49 -45.15 -20.84
N SER A 359 -17.60 -46.05 -20.44
CA SER A 359 -17.20 -47.19 -21.28
C SER A 359 -16.41 -48.17 -20.41
N SER A 360 -16.96 -49.36 -20.23
CA SER A 360 -16.20 -50.52 -19.77
C SER A 360 -14.96 -50.71 -20.65
N LYS A 361 -13.78 -50.81 -20.04
CA LYS A 361 -12.47 -51.07 -20.68
C LYS A 361 -11.85 -49.88 -21.45
N ARG A 362 -11.31 -48.91 -20.71
CA ARG A 362 -10.09 -48.21 -21.14
C ARG A 362 -9.03 -48.37 -20.04
N ILE A 363 -8.13 -49.33 -20.23
CA ILE A 363 -6.84 -49.31 -19.56
C ILE A 363 -6.04 -48.21 -20.28
N VAL A 364 -5.85 -47.06 -19.64
CA VAL A 364 -4.89 -46.08 -20.13
C VAL A 364 -3.51 -46.58 -19.73
N GLN A 365 -2.91 -47.42 -20.57
CA GLN A 365 -1.49 -47.72 -20.48
C GLN A 365 -0.77 -46.49 -21.06
N ARG A 366 -0.11 -45.73 -20.20
CA ARG A 366 0.89 -44.75 -20.61
C ARG A 366 2.22 -45.34 -20.20
N ASP A 367 3.06 -45.60 -21.21
CA ASP A 367 4.37 -46.20 -21.03
C ASP A 367 5.15 -45.41 -19.97
N LEU A 368 5.51 -46.10 -18.88
CA LEU A 368 6.57 -45.63 -18.01
C LEU A 368 7.88 -45.76 -18.80
N PRO A 369 8.84 -44.83 -18.65
CA PRO A 369 10.16 -45.01 -19.20
C PRO A 369 10.74 -46.36 -18.74
N PRO A 370 11.47 -47.08 -19.60
CA PRO A 370 11.79 -48.51 -19.45
C PRO A 370 12.62 -48.87 -18.19
N GLU A 371 13.05 -47.89 -17.40
CA GLU A 371 13.84 -48.10 -16.18
C GLU A 371 13.00 -48.47 -14.94
N MET A 372 11.66 -48.51 -15.02
CA MET A 372 10.79 -48.84 -13.88
C MET A 372 9.81 -49.99 -14.16
N SER A 373 10.28 -51.08 -14.77
CA SER A 373 9.60 -52.38 -14.75
C SER A 373 9.93 -53.13 -13.45
N LEU A 374 9.16 -52.90 -12.39
CA LEU A 374 9.11 -53.80 -11.24
C LEU A 374 8.35 -55.06 -11.66
N VAL A 375 9.10 -56.15 -11.84
CA VAL A 375 8.56 -57.52 -11.85
C VAL A 375 7.94 -57.77 -10.48
N VAL A 376 6.64 -58.01 -10.45
CA VAL A 376 5.92 -58.46 -9.26
C VAL A 376 5.61 -59.94 -9.48
N MET A 377 6.19 -60.80 -8.63
CA MET A 377 5.62 -62.12 -8.32
C MET A 377 4.48 -61.95 -7.33
#